data_AF-A0A7Y9VTW6-F1
#
_entry.id   AF-A0A7Y9VTW6-F1
#
_cell.length_a   1.000
_cell.length_b   1.000
_cell.length_c   1.000
_cell.angle_alpha   90.00
_cell.angle_beta   90.00
_cell.angle_gamma   90.00
#
_symmetry.space_group_name_H-M   'P 1'
#
loop_
_entity.id
_entity.type
_entity.pdbx_description
1 polymer ?
#
loop_
_entity_poly.entity_id
_entity_poly.type
_entity_poly.pdbx_seq_one_letter_code
_entity_poly.pdbx_strand_id
1 'polypeptide(L)'
;MKIQHGAFASTGSACPKKVTELFYVTHPKVPKALLGPFLTEADAECGRVVMRSADTQVTACLVDSIDDITHWHGVNNGHVCRAFAGADRREVSHG
;
A
#
# COMPACT_ATOMS: atom_id res chain seq x y z
N MET A 1 -0.63 -47.94 -20.82
CA MET A 1 -0.17 -46.73 -20.10
C MET A 1 1.27 -46.44 -20.50
N LYS A 2 1.57 -45.26 -21.04
CA LYS A 2 2.92 -44.80 -21.38
C LYS A 2 3.29 -43.64 -20.46
N ILE A 3 4.42 -43.76 -19.77
CA ILE A 3 5.06 -42.68 -19.02
C ILE A 3 5.97 -41.95 -20.01
N GLN A 4 5.87 -40.62 -20.13
CA GLN A 4 6.87 -39.79 -20.79
C GLN A 4 7.21 -38.59 -19.91
N HIS A 5 8.49 -38.54 -19.53
CA HIS A 5 9.17 -37.41 -18.93
C HIS A 5 9.14 -36.21 -19.88
N GLY A 6 8.63 -35.08 -19.40
CA GLY A 6 8.89 -33.76 -19.99
C GLY A 6 9.66 -32.94 -18.98
N ALA A 7 10.98 -32.87 -19.15
CA ALA A 7 11.83 -31.95 -18.40
C ALA A 7 11.46 -30.50 -18.78
N PHE A 8 11.03 -29.71 -17.81
CA PHE A 8 11.05 -28.26 -17.92
C PHE A 8 12.29 -27.76 -17.20
N ALA A 9 13.32 -27.45 -17.99
CA ALA A 9 14.46 -26.70 -17.51
C ALA A 9 13.94 -25.35 -16.97
N SER A 10 14.05 -25.13 -15.66
CA SER A 10 13.89 -23.80 -15.07
C SER A 10 15.06 -22.96 -15.56
N THR A 11 14.86 -22.31 -16.70
CA THR A 11 15.83 -21.39 -17.25
C THR A 11 15.87 -20.24 -16.26
N GLY A 12 17.01 -20.08 -15.58
CA GLY A 12 17.26 -19.02 -14.62
C GLY A 12 17.04 -17.68 -15.31
N SER A 13 15.82 -17.18 -15.20
CA SER A 13 15.49 -15.85 -15.66
C SER A 13 16.11 -14.90 -14.66
N ALA A 14 17.17 -14.21 -15.08
CA ALA A 14 17.54 -12.94 -14.50
C ALA A 14 16.45 -11.91 -14.83
N CYS A 15 15.21 -12.15 -14.39
CA CYS A 15 14.22 -11.09 -14.28
C CYS A 15 14.76 -10.13 -13.22
N PRO A 16 15.01 -8.85 -13.55
CA PRO A 16 15.16 -7.85 -12.51
C PRO A 16 13.93 -7.96 -11.60
N LYS A 17 14.12 -8.13 -10.29
CA LYS A 17 13.00 -8.07 -9.34
C LYS A 17 12.27 -6.78 -9.63
N LYS A 18 10.98 -6.86 -9.97
CA LYS A 18 10.17 -5.68 -10.24
C LYS A 18 10.06 -4.92 -8.93
N VAL A 19 10.83 -3.83 -8.84
CA VAL A 19 10.77 -2.92 -7.70
C VAL A 19 9.33 -2.42 -7.61
N THR A 20 8.74 -2.55 -6.43
CA THR A 20 7.36 -2.15 -6.14
C THR A 20 7.38 -0.94 -5.22
N GLU A 21 6.40 -0.05 -5.35
CA GLU A 21 6.26 1.11 -4.47
C GLU A 21 5.28 0.83 -3.33
N LEU A 22 5.68 1.23 -2.13
CA LEU A 22 4.79 1.37 -0.99
C LEU A 22 4.68 2.86 -0.64
N PHE A 23 3.47 3.27 -0.30
CA PHE A 23 3.18 4.66 0.06
C PHE A 23 2.96 4.76 1.57
N TYR A 24 3.39 5.88 2.14
CA TYR A 24 3.28 6.17 3.56
C TYR A 24 2.87 7.63 3.76
N VAL A 25 2.15 7.91 4.84
CA VAL A 25 1.94 9.27 5.32
C VAL A 25 3.06 9.58 6.32
N THR A 26 3.84 10.61 6.04
CA THR A 26 4.94 11.08 6.89
C THR A 26 4.70 12.52 7.31
N HIS A 27 5.51 12.97 8.27
CA HIS A 27 5.54 14.36 8.70
C HIS A 27 7.00 14.80 8.84
N PRO A 28 7.40 15.98 8.34
CA PRO A 28 8.81 16.38 8.26
C PRO A 28 9.52 16.46 9.62
N LYS A 29 8.76 16.63 10.71
CA LYS A 29 9.28 16.68 12.09
C LYS A 29 9.33 15.32 12.80
N VAL A 30 8.90 14.24 12.15
CA VAL A 30 8.84 12.90 12.76
C VAL A 30 9.65 11.92 11.90
N PRO A 31 10.67 11.23 12.45
CA PRO A 31 11.57 10.38 11.67
C PRO A 31 10.95 9.01 11.28
N LYS A 32 9.64 8.86 11.40
CA LYS A 32 8.91 7.64 11.08
C LYS A 32 7.63 7.95 10.32
N ALA A 33 7.17 7.00 9.52
CA ALA A 33 5.83 7.04 8.96
C ALA A 33 4.79 7.12 10.09
N LEU A 34 3.80 7.99 9.91
CA LEU A 34 2.64 8.11 10.78
C LEU A 34 1.56 7.10 10.39
N LEU A 35 1.43 6.81 9.09
CA LEU A 35 0.47 5.83 8.58
C LEU A 35 1.03 5.11 7.35
N GLY A 36 0.63 3.85 7.17
CA GLY A 36 1.06 2.98 6.08
C GLY A 36 1.44 1.58 6.59
N PRO A 37 1.85 0.67 5.70
CA PRO A 37 2.01 0.89 4.26
C PRO A 37 0.66 1.01 3.53
N PHE A 38 0.68 1.62 2.35
CA PHE A 38 -0.40 1.64 1.37
C PHE A 38 0.11 1.13 0.02
N LEU A 39 -0.74 0.41 -0.72
CA LEU A 39 -0.38 -0.13 -2.04
C LEU A 39 -0.57 0.88 -3.17
N THR A 40 -1.28 1.98 -2.91
CA THR A 40 -1.52 3.04 -3.88
C THR A 40 -1.35 4.41 -3.24
N GLU A 41 -0.91 5.38 -4.04
CA GLU A 41 -0.81 6.79 -3.61
C GLU A 41 -2.17 7.36 -3.21
N ALA A 42 -3.23 7.04 -3.97
CA ALA A 42 -4.58 7.52 -3.70
C ALA A 42 -5.10 7.06 -2.33
N ASP A 43 -4.79 5.84 -1.92
CA ASP A 43 -5.17 5.33 -0.61
C ASP A 43 -4.35 5.99 0.51
N ALA A 44 -3.06 6.25 0.29
CA ALA A 44 -2.23 7.00 1.22
C ALA A 44 -2.72 8.44 1.38
N GLU A 45 -3.18 9.06 0.28
CA GLU A 45 -3.77 10.40 0.30
C GLU A 45 -5.09 10.43 1.06
N CYS A 46 -5.94 9.39 0.93
CA CYS A 46 -7.10 9.24 1.80
C CYS A 46 -6.67 9.17 3.28
N GLY A 47 -5.60 8.43 3.58
CA GLY A 47 -5.03 8.36 4.93
C GLY A 47 -4.56 9.73 5.44
N ARG A 48 -3.88 10.51 4.60
CA ARG A 48 -3.42 11.87 4.91
C ARG A 48 -4.59 12.79 5.25
N VAL A 49 -5.66 12.75 4.45
CA VAL A 49 -6.90 13.52 4.68
C VAL A 49 -7.56 13.12 5.99
N VAL A 50 -7.71 11.81 6.24
CA VAL A 50 -8.34 11.29 7.47
C VAL A 50 -7.56 11.67 8.73
N MET A 51 -6.23 11.73 8.65
CA MET A 51 -5.38 12.05 9.80
C MET A 51 -5.49 13.51 10.25
N ARG A 52 -5.94 14.43 9.37
CA ARG A 52 -6.19 15.85 9.66
C ARG A 52 -5.05 16.60 10.35
N SER A 53 -3.81 16.15 10.13
CA SER A 53 -2.64 16.82 10.67
C SER A 53 -2.00 17.67 9.58
N ALA A 54 -1.75 18.94 9.93
CA ALA A 54 -1.00 19.87 9.08
C ALA A 54 0.39 19.31 8.75
N ASP A 55 0.93 19.73 7.61
CA ASP A 55 2.28 19.40 7.12
C ASP A 55 2.55 17.90 6.88
N THR A 56 1.51 17.07 6.92
CA THR A 56 1.63 15.66 6.54
C THR A 56 1.68 15.52 5.04
N GLN A 57 2.47 14.57 4.56
CA GLN A 57 2.69 14.33 3.13
C GLN A 57 2.71 12.84 2.83
N VAL A 58 2.34 12.48 1.59
CA VAL A 58 2.53 11.13 1.08
C VAL A 58 3.96 10.99 0.57
N THR A 59 4.62 9.90 0.93
CA THR A 59 5.96 9.55 0.45
C THR A 59 5.97 8.12 -0.07
N ALA A 60 6.66 7.89 -1.19
CA ALA A 60 6.89 6.57 -1.76
C ALA A 60 8.20 5.96 -1.25
N CYS A 61 8.19 4.64 -1.05
CA CYS A 61 9.36 3.83 -0.74
C CYS A 61 9.42 2.68 -1.73
N LEU A 62 10.56 2.53 -2.41
CA LEU A 62 10.82 1.44 -3.33
C LEU A 62 11.25 0.20 -2.54
N VAL A 63 10.61 -0.94 -2.82
CA VAL A 63 10.91 -2.23 -2.21
C VAL A 63 11.12 -3.30 -3.28
N ASP A 64 12.02 -4.25 -3.02
CA ASP A 64 12.32 -5.35 -3.94
C ASP A 64 11.14 -6.31 -4.13
N SER A 65 10.30 -6.43 -3.10
CA SER A 65 9.12 -7.28 -3.06
C SER A 65 8.20 -6.87 -1.91
N ILE A 66 6.91 -7.17 -2.05
CA ILE A 66 5.92 -7.05 -0.98
C ILE A 66 5.58 -8.47 -0.53
N ASP A 67 5.76 -8.76 0.76
CA ASP A 67 5.29 -10.01 1.35
C ASP A 67 3.78 -9.97 1.62
N ASP A 68 3.17 -11.14 1.84
CA ASP A 68 1.73 -11.25 2.01
C ASP A 68 1.21 -10.39 3.17
N ILE A 69 1.93 -10.32 4.30
CA ILE A 69 1.50 -9.54 5.46
C ILE A 69 1.47 -8.06 5.09
N THR A 70 2.54 -7.56 4.49
CA THR A 70 2.61 -6.18 3.99
C THR A 70 1.50 -5.88 2.98
N HIS A 71 1.20 -6.82 2.08
CA HIS A 71 0.09 -6.69 1.13
C HIS A 71 -1.27 -6.59 1.84
N TRP A 72 -1.58 -7.52 2.75
CA TRP A 72 -2.83 -7.50 3.51
C TRP A 72 -3.01 -6.21 4.31
N HIS A 73 -1.93 -5.73 4.95
CA HIS A 73 -1.94 -4.46 5.67
C HIS A 73 -2.21 -3.28 4.72
N GLY A 74 -1.58 -3.26 3.56
CA GLY A 74 -1.78 -2.22 2.55
C GLY A 74 -3.21 -2.17 2.02
N VAL A 75 -3.81 -3.33 1.72
CA VAL A 75 -5.23 -3.42 1.31
C VAL A 75 -6.15 -2.93 2.42
N ASN A 76 -5.93 -3.39 3.66
CA ASN A 76 -6.74 -2.99 4.80
C ASN A 76 -6.68 -1.48 5.05
N ASN A 77 -5.48 -0.91 5.07
CA ASN A 77 -5.28 0.52 5.26
C ASN A 77 -6.00 1.35 4.19
N GLY A 78 -5.94 0.92 2.93
CA GLY A 78 -6.65 1.60 1.84
C GLY A 78 -8.17 1.55 1.99
N HIS A 79 -8.74 0.38 2.28
CA HIS A 79 -10.18 0.26 2.52
C HIS A 79 -10.66 1.12 3.69
N VAL A 80 -9.96 1.06 4.82
CA VAL A 80 -10.28 1.84 6.02
C VAL A 80 -10.23 3.34 5.71
N CYS A 81 -9.12 3.82 5.15
CA CYS A 81 -8.94 5.26 4.90
C CYS A 81 -9.94 5.79 3.86
N ARG A 82 -10.25 5.02 2.82
CA ARG A 82 -11.26 5.39 1.83
C ARG A 82 -12.65 5.49 2.44
N ALA A 83 -13.01 4.55 3.33
CA ALA A 83 -14.29 4.57 4.01
C ALA A 83 -14.43 5.82 4.91
N PHE A 84 -13.40 6.14 5.70
CA PHE A 84 -13.41 7.32 6.56
C PHE A 84 -13.38 8.63 5.77
N ALA A 85 -12.58 8.72 4.70
CA ALA A 85 -12.55 9.89 3.82
C ALA A 85 -13.90 10.11 3.12
N GLY A 86 -14.61 9.03 2.77
CA GLY A 86 -15.97 9.10 2.21
C GLY A 86 -17.04 9.46 3.24
N ALA A 87 -16.89 9.02 4.49
CA ALA A 87 -17.81 9.37 5.59
C ALA A 87 -17.76 10.85 5.94
N ASP A 88 -16.60 11.50 5.84
CA ASP A 88 -16.47 12.95 6.07
C ASP A 88 -17.27 13.80 5.08
N ARG A 89 -17.58 13.25 3.89
CA ARG A 89 -18.42 13.92 2.88
C ARG A 89 -19.90 13.75 3.13
N ARG A 90 -20.30 12.89 4.06
CA ARG A 90 -21.68 12.68 4.47
C ARG A 90 -21.83 13.29 5.84
N GLU A 91 -22.04 14.60 5.90
CA GLU A 91 -22.48 15.27 7.13
C GLU A 91 -23.61 14.44 7.75
N VAL A 92 -23.39 13.98 8.98
CA VAL A 92 -24.45 13.30 9.74
C VAL A 92 -25.40 14.39 10.18
N SER A 93 -26.51 14.58 9.45
CA SER A 93 -27.60 15.45 9.90
C SER A 93 -28.11 14.91 11.25
N HIS A 94 -27.78 15.60 12.34
CA HIS A 94 -28.44 15.41 13.62
C HIS A 94 -29.81 16.09 13.53
N GLY A 95 -30.81 15.32 13.11
CA GLY A 95 -32.23 15.70 13.24
C GLY A 95 -32.69 15.63 14.69
#